data_AF-A0A7W5K9W6-F1
#
_entry.id   AF-A0A7W5K9W6-F1
#
_cell.length_a   1.000
_cell.length_b   1.000
_cell.length_c   1.000
_cell.angle_alpha   90.00
_cell.angle_beta   90.00
_cell.angle_gamma   90.00
#
_symmetry.space_group_name_H-M   'P 1'
#
loop_
_entity.id
_entity.type
_entity.pdbx_description
1 polymer ?
#
loop_
_entity_poly.entity_id
_entity_poly.type
_entity_poly.pdbx_seq_one_letter_code
_entity_poly.pdbx_strand_id
1 'polypeptide(L)'
;MALITLRHERHAAPAGARAGDRPLYAIGDVHGCYDHLHALLAWVARDAAERSPGVAPVLVLLGDYVDRGPDSAKVLAALAWLARSAAITARLLEGNHEAMFRLFMERPAAHGQWLRYGGSETLRSYGVEPPAEEAPDAAALTALRDRLFDVMPVAHFRLLERLESMVCVGDYTFVHAGVRPGVSLRAQQRDDLLWIRDDFLEHPRPAETIVVHGHTWASERPVLLPHRIGLDTGAYETGVLTALRIDRDGLAIVQAVVGG
;
A
#
# COMPACT_ATOMS: atom_id res chain seq x y z
N MET A 1 6.02 -7.36 -19.60
CA MET A 1 5.16 -7.87 -18.52
C MET A 1 5.72 -9.20 -18.08
N ALA A 2 6.06 -9.32 -16.81
CA ALA A 2 6.37 -10.61 -16.19
C ALA A 2 5.12 -11.50 -16.19
N LEU A 3 5.31 -12.82 -16.28
CA LEU A 3 4.22 -13.78 -16.13
C LEU A 3 3.85 -13.84 -14.64
N ILE A 4 2.65 -13.37 -14.27
CA ILE A 4 2.17 -13.40 -12.88
C ILE A 4 1.14 -14.52 -12.70
N THR A 5 1.32 -15.34 -11.67
CA THR A 5 0.36 -16.37 -11.25
C THR A 5 -0.31 -15.95 -9.95
N LEU A 6 -1.60 -16.29 -9.79
CA LEU A 6 -2.36 -16.04 -8.57
C LEU A 6 -2.48 -17.33 -7.74
N ARG A 7 -2.02 -17.28 -6.48
CA ARG A 7 -2.24 -18.33 -5.48
C ARG A 7 -3.39 -17.93 -4.57
N HIS A 8 -4.26 -18.86 -4.23
CA HIS A 8 -5.47 -18.59 -3.44
C HIS A 8 -5.53 -19.46 -2.20
N GLU A 9 -5.74 -18.84 -1.04
CA GLU A 9 -5.95 -19.52 0.24
C GLU A 9 -7.23 -18.98 0.91
N ARG A 10 -8.02 -19.85 1.55
CA ARG A 10 -9.25 -19.48 2.26
C ARG A 10 -9.09 -19.70 3.76
N HIS A 11 -9.59 -18.76 4.55
CA HIS A 11 -9.55 -18.80 6.00
C HIS A 11 -10.90 -18.39 6.58
N ALA A 12 -11.21 -18.87 7.78
CA ALA A 12 -12.35 -18.36 8.54
C ALA A 12 -12.08 -16.90 8.94
N ALA A 13 -13.10 -16.05 8.87
CA ALA A 13 -13.05 -14.73 9.49
C ALA A 13 -12.97 -14.86 11.02
N PRO A 14 -12.35 -13.89 11.72
CA PRO A 14 -12.45 -13.81 13.17
C PRO A 14 -13.91 -13.83 13.62
N ALA A 15 -14.20 -14.55 14.72
CA ALA A 15 -15.56 -14.84 15.13
C ALA A 15 -16.40 -13.58 15.33
N GLY A 16 -17.51 -13.47 14.59
CA GLY A 16 -18.46 -12.37 14.71
C GLY A 16 -18.12 -11.09 13.94
N ALA A 17 -16.93 -11.00 13.32
CA ALA A 17 -16.48 -9.81 12.61
C ALA A 17 -17.24 -9.58 11.29
N ARG A 18 -17.57 -8.32 10.99
CA ARG A 18 -18.36 -7.92 9.81
C ARG A 18 -17.66 -6.80 9.04
N ALA A 19 -17.54 -6.97 7.73
CA ALA A 19 -17.01 -5.96 6.80
C ALA A 19 -18.09 -5.05 6.17
N GLY A 20 -19.37 -5.21 6.57
CA GLY A 20 -20.51 -4.54 5.95
C GLY A 20 -21.11 -5.34 4.78
N ASP A 21 -21.96 -4.67 3.99
CA ASP A 21 -22.74 -5.31 2.90
C ASP A 21 -22.09 -5.22 1.51
N ARG A 22 -20.97 -4.50 1.39
CA ARG A 22 -20.21 -4.38 0.15
C ARG A 22 -19.02 -5.33 0.18
N PRO A 23 -18.63 -5.94 -0.94
CA PRO A 23 -17.38 -6.68 -1.03
C PRO A 23 -16.21 -5.79 -0.62
N LEU A 24 -15.36 -6.28 0.29
CA LEU A 24 -14.23 -5.55 0.82
C LEU A 24 -12.93 -6.25 0.45
N TYR A 25 -12.03 -5.51 -0.18
CA TYR A 25 -10.71 -5.98 -0.58
C TYR A 25 -9.64 -5.09 0.02
N ALA A 26 -8.47 -5.67 0.28
CA ALA A 26 -7.27 -4.92 0.61
C ALA A 26 -6.06 -5.45 -0.17
N ILE A 27 -5.10 -4.58 -0.50
CA ILE A 27 -3.82 -4.94 -1.11
C ILE A 27 -2.69 -4.31 -0.28
N GLY A 28 -1.66 -5.11 0.02
CA GLY A 28 -0.46 -4.68 0.75
C GLY A 28 0.48 -3.77 -0.03
N ASP A 29 1.69 -3.62 0.50
CA ASP A 29 2.75 -2.70 0.05
C ASP A 29 3.22 -3.08 -1.36
N VAL A 30 3.10 -2.13 -2.29
CA VAL A 30 3.29 -2.39 -3.73
C VAL A 30 4.72 -2.14 -4.15
N HIS A 31 5.37 -1.09 -3.65
CA HIS A 31 6.74 -0.71 -3.95
C HIS A 31 7.10 -0.81 -5.43
N GLY A 32 6.35 -0.13 -6.31
CA GLY A 32 6.64 -0.15 -7.74
C GLY A 32 6.49 -1.51 -8.44
N CYS A 33 5.94 -2.55 -7.80
CA CYS A 33 5.68 -3.87 -8.40
C CYS A 33 4.42 -3.86 -9.27
N TYR A 34 4.43 -3.05 -10.34
CA TYR A 34 3.25 -2.79 -11.18
C TYR A 34 2.58 -4.04 -11.74
N ASP A 35 3.34 -5.00 -12.27
CA ASP A 35 2.76 -6.20 -12.89
C ASP A 35 1.95 -7.03 -11.86
N HIS A 36 2.41 -7.07 -10.60
CA HIS A 36 1.71 -7.73 -9.49
C HIS A 36 0.42 -6.99 -9.13
N LEU A 37 0.52 -5.66 -8.96
CA LEU A 37 -0.65 -4.82 -8.68
C LEU A 37 -1.70 -4.97 -9.78
N HIS A 38 -1.29 -4.91 -11.04
CA HIS A 38 -2.19 -5.06 -12.18
C HIS A 38 -2.92 -6.41 -12.15
N ALA A 39 -2.21 -7.51 -11.87
CA ALA A 39 -2.82 -8.83 -11.74
C ALA A 39 -3.85 -8.90 -10.60
N LEU A 40 -3.54 -8.32 -9.44
CA LEU A 40 -4.46 -8.29 -8.30
C LEU A 40 -5.67 -7.38 -8.55
N LEU A 41 -5.49 -6.21 -9.19
CA LEU A 41 -6.61 -5.34 -9.59
C LEU A 41 -7.55 -6.05 -10.58
N ALA A 42 -7.00 -6.77 -11.55
CA ALA A 42 -7.78 -7.58 -12.48
C ALA A 42 -8.53 -8.73 -11.78
N TRP A 43 -7.91 -9.35 -10.75
CA TRP A 43 -8.60 -10.33 -9.92
C TRP A 43 -9.74 -9.70 -9.10
N VAL A 44 -9.49 -8.58 -8.40
CA VAL A 44 -10.52 -7.87 -7.61
C VAL A 44 -11.73 -7.52 -8.49
N ALA A 45 -11.49 -6.97 -9.69
CA ALA A 45 -12.56 -6.61 -10.60
C ALA A 45 -13.42 -7.82 -11.02
N ARG A 46 -12.79 -8.96 -11.33
CA ARG A 46 -13.49 -10.20 -11.71
C ARG A 46 -14.26 -10.80 -10.53
N ASP A 47 -13.57 -10.99 -9.39
CA ASP A 47 -14.17 -11.61 -8.20
C ASP A 47 -15.35 -10.78 -7.67
N ALA A 48 -15.25 -9.45 -7.68
CA ALA A 48 -16.35 -8.57 -7.29
C ALA A 48 -17.54 -8.66 -8.26
N ALA A 49 -17.29 -8.68 -9.57
CA ALA A 49 -18.34 -8.77 -10.59
C ALA A 49 -19.10 -10.11 -10.51
N GLU A 50 -18.41 -11.21 -10.21
CA GLU A 50 -19.01 -12.54 -10.06
C GLU A 50 -19.79 -12.68 -8.75
N ARG A 51 -19.25 -12.18 -7.64
CA ARG A 51 -19.84 -12.38 -6.30
C ARG A 51 -20.93 -11.38 -5.94
N SER A 52 -20.85 -10.16 -6.45
CA SER A 52 -21.80 -9.10 -6.12
C SER A 52 -22.11 -8.24 -7.34
N PRO A 53 -22.80 -8.80 -8.35
CA PRO A 53 -23.13 -8.09 -9.57
C PRO A 53 -23.88 -6.78 -9.27
N GLY A 54 -23.42 -5.68 -9.88
CA GLY A 54 -24.03 -4.35 -9.71
C GLY A 54 -23.71 -3.63 -8.40
N VAL A 55 -22.93 -4.24 -7.50
CA VAL A 55 -22.47 -3.60 -6.26
C VAL A 55 -21.01 -3.21 -6.43
N ALA A 56 -20.71 -1.91 -6.38
CA ALA A 56 -19.31 -1.46 -6.39
C ALA A 56 -18.59 -2.02 -5.14
N PRO A 57 -17.44 -2.69 -5.27
CA PRO A 57 -16.65 -3.13 -4.12
C PRO A 57 -15.93 -1.94 -3.45
N VAL A 58 -15.53 -2.11 -2.20
CA VAL A 58 -14.55 -1.25 -1.54
C VAL A 58 -13.18 -1.93 -1.68
N LEU A 59 -12.19 -1.19 -2.18
CA LEU A 59 -10.81 -1.65 -2.28
C LEU A 59 -9.92 -0.70 -1.49
N VAL A 60 -9.23 -1.22 -0.48
CA VAL A 60 -8.25 -0.47 0.31
C VAL A 60 -6.84 -0.83 -0.15
N LEU A 61 -6.02 0.15 -0.52
CA LEU A 61 -4.59 -0.08 -0.73
C LEU A 61 -3.80 0.46 0.45
N LEU A 62 -2.91 -0.34 1.03
CA LEU A 62 -2.33 -0.09 2.35
C LEU A 62 -1.15 0.89 2.40
N GLY A 63 -0.79 1.51 1.28
CA GLY A 63 0.32 2.45 1.18
C GLY A 63 1.55 1.82 0.54
N ASP A 64 2.67 2.53 0.60
CA ASP A 64 3.97 2.14 0.04
C ASP A 64 3.83 1.69 -1.42
N TYR A 65 3.33 2.61 -2.25
CA TYR A 65 3.13 2.46 -3.68
C TYR A 65 4.42 2.70 -4.46
N VAL A 66 5.23 3.63 -3.97
CA VAL A 66 6.48 4.06 -4.59
C VAL A 66 7.68 3.38 -3.95
N ASP A 67 8.85 3.69 -4.49
CA ASP A 67 10.18 3.25 -4.08
C ASP A 67 10.45 1.74 -4.27
N ARG A 68 11.75 1.41 -4.31
CA ARG A 68 12.35 0.05 -4.34
C ARG A 68 12.11 -0.73 -5.63
N GLY A 69 10.86 -0.94 -6.06
CA GLY A 69 10.58 -1.61 -7.33
C GLY A 69 10.58 -0.66 -8.54
N PRO A 70 10.64 -1.21 -9.75
CA PRO A 70 11.03 -0.46 -10.94
C PRO A 70 9.95 0.45 -11.51
N ASP A 71 8.68 0.22 -11.20
CA ASP A 71 7.55 0.80 -11.96
C ASP A 71 6.65 1.72 -11.10
N SER A 72 7.23 2.48 -10.16
CA SER A 72 6.50 3.45 -9.32
C SER A 72 5.59 4.38 -10.16
N ALA A 73 6.08 4.90 -11.28
CA ALA A 73 5.28 5.75 -12.17
C ALA A 73 4.04 5.07 -12.74
N LYS A 74 4.12 3.77 -13.11
CA LYS A 74 2.97 3.01 -13.61
C LYS A 74 1.98 2.68 -12.50
N VAL A 75 2.48 2.37 -11.29
CA VAL A 75 1.64 2.19 -10.10
C VAL A 75 0.81 3.45 -9.84
N LEU A 76 1.45 4.61 -9.73
CA LEU A 76 0.73 5.87 -9.49
C LEU A 76 -0.25 6.23 -10.63
N ALA A 77 0.08 5.91 -11.88
CA ALA A 77 -0.83 6.10 -13.01
C ALA A 77 -2.10 5.22 -12.87
N ALA A 78 -1.94 3.94 -12.53
CA ALA A 78 -3.07 3.04 -12.31
C ALA A 78 -3.94 3.45 -11.13
N LEU A 79 -3.32 3.88 -10.02
CA LEU A 79 -4.06 4.35 -8.85
C LEU A 79 -4.79 5.68 -9.11
N ALA A 80 -4.18 6.60 -9.87
CA ALA A 80 -4.85 7.84 -10.29
C ALA A 80 -6.06 7.57 -11.20
N TRP A 81 -5.99 6.56 -12.06
CA TRP A 81 -7.15 6.11 -12.85
C TRP A 81 -8.22 5.46 -11.94
N LEU A 82 -7.80 4.56 -11.06
CA LEU A 82 -8.69 3.84 -10.14
C LEU A 82 -9.46 4.79 -9.21
N ALA A 83 -8.79 5.80 -8.66
CA ALA A 83 -9.40 6.81 -7.78
C ALA A 83 -10.51 7.63 -8.47
N ARG A 84 -10.57 7.63 -9.81
CA ARG A 84 -11.60 8.31 -10.61
C ARG A 84 -12.69 7.36 -11.10
N SER A 85 -12.56 6.05 -10.87
CA SER A 85 -13.51 5.06 -11.32
C SER A 85 -14.74 5.02 -10.43
N ALA A 86 -15.93 4.98 -11.02
CA ALA A 86 -17.17 4.72 -10.28
C ALA A 86 -17.41 3.22 -10.05
N ALA A 87 -16.65 2.34 -10.72
CA ALA A 87 -16.84 0.90 -10.63
C ALA A 87 -16.35 0.31 -9.30
N ILE A 88 -15.40 0.98 -8.64
CA ILE A 88 -14.79 0.55 -7.37
C ILE A 88 -14.66 1.77 -6.47
N THR A 89 -15.02 1.66 -5.19
CA THR A 89 -14.66 2.68 -4.20
C THR A 89 -13.26 2.40 -3.70
N ALA A 90 -12.27 3.03 -4.33
CA ALA A 90 -10.88 2.93 -3.90
C ALA A 90 -10.59 3.85 -2.71
N ARG A 91 -9.96 3.29 -1.68
CA ARG A 91 -9.46 3.99 -0.48
C ARG A 91 -7.96 3.77 -0.45
N LEU A 92 -7.18 4.84 -0.55
CA LEU A 92 -5.74 4.77 -0.74
C LEU A 92 -5.07 5.30 0.52
N LEU A 93 -4.42 4.41 1.27
CA LEU A 93 -3.69 4.81 2.46
C LEU A 93 -2.33 5.44 2.12
N GLU A 94 -1.91 6.38 2.95
CA GLU A 94 -0.55 6.90 2.91
C GLU A 94 0.39 5.89 3.57
N GLY A 95 1.46 5.52 2.86
CA GLY A 95 2.58 4.79 3.45
C GLY A 95 3.70 5.72 3.93
N ASN A 96 4.67 5.17 4.65
CA ASN A 96 5.82 5.96 5.07
C ASN A 96 6.70 6.38 3.89
N HIS A 97 6.71 5.59 2.79
CA HIS A 97 7.41 5.95 1.57
C HIS A 97 6.76 7.13 0.83
N GLU A 98 5.43 7.19 0.76
CA GLU A 98 4.75 8.38 0.23
C GLU A 98 5.03 9.62 1.08
N ALA A 99 5.05 9.48 2.41
CA ALA A 99 5.36 10.59 3.30
C ALA A 99 6.81 11.11 3.10
N MET A 100 7.79 10.21 2.98
CA MET A 100 9.17 10.57 2.68
C MET A 100 9.32 11.22 1.30
N PHE A 101 8.65 10.67 0.29
CA PHE A 101 8.69 11.21 -1.06
C PHE A 101 8.10 12.62 -1.12
N ARG A 102 6.96 12.87 -0.46
CA ARG A 102 6.38 14.22 -0.33
C ARG A 102 7.34 15.19 0.34
N LEU A 103 7.96 14.80 1.44
CA LEU A 103 8.95 15.63 2.15
C LEU A 103 10.16 15.96 1.27
N PHE A 104 10.62 15.02 0.43
CA PHE A 104 11.65 15.29 -0.57
C PHE A 104 11.18 16.30 -1.62
N MET A 105 9.95 16.17 -2.13
CA MET A 105 9.40 17.10 -3.12
C MET A 105 9.26 18.53 -2.57
N GLU A 106 8.95 18.67 -1.27
CA GLU A 106 8.80 19.96 -0.58
C GLU A 106 10.14 20.56 -0.16
N ARG A 107 11.06 19.76 0.39
CA ARG A 107 12.31 20.19 1.03
C ARG A 107 13.47 19.23 0.67
N PRO A 108 13.92 19.19 -0.60
CA PRO A 108 14.82 18.15 -1.09
C PRO A 108 16.17 18.11 -0.35
N ALA A 109 16.72 19.28 -0.01
CA ALA A 109 17.99 19.36 0.73
C ALA A 109 17.94 18.72 2.13
N ALA A 110 16.78 18.75 2.81
CA ALA A 110 16.62 18.18 4.15
C ALA A 110 16.22 16.70 4.13
N HIS A 111 15.67 16.21 3.01
CA HIS A 111 15.10 14.87 2.90
C HIS A 111 15.71 14.02 1.78
N GLY A 112 16.92 14.37 1.32
CA GLY A 112 17.65 13.61 0.29
C GLY A 112 17.94 12.15 0.67
N GLN A 113 17.89 11.80 1.96
CA GLN A 113 18.00 10.42 2.44
C GLN A 113 16.94 9.47 1.87
N TRP A 114 15.80 9.99 1.40
CA TRP A 114 14.78 9.22 0.69
C TRP A 114 15.35 8.41 -0.50
N LEU A 115 16.38 8.94 -1.18
CA LEU A 115 17.07 8.25 -2.28
C LEU A 115 17.65 6.89 -1.87
N ARG A 116 18.04 6.75 -0.60
CA ARG A 116 18.61 5.51 -0.02
C ARG A 116 17.54 4.50 0.39
N TYR A 117 16.29 4.94 0.49
CA TYR A 117 15.14 4.10 0.85
C TYR A 117 14.33 3.68 -0.39
N GLY A 118 14.94 3.73 -1.57
CA GLY A 118 14.31 3.29 -2.82
C GLY A 118 13.79 4.42 -3.71
N GLY A 119 13.99 5.68 -3.31
CA GLY A 119 13.61 6.85 -4.12
C GLY A 119 14.36 6.94 -5.45
N SER A 120 15.55 6.32 -5.53
CA SER A 120 16.31 6.20 -6.78
C SER A 120 15.55 5.42 -7.85
N GLU A 121 14.86 4.34 -7.48
CA GLU A 121 14.05 3.54 -8.39
C GLU A 121 12.79 4.29 -8.83
N THR A 122 12.18 5.08 -7.93
CA THR A 122 11.09 5.98 -8.31
C THR A 122 11.54 7.03 -9.33
N LEU A 123 12.69 7.68 -9.13
CA LEU A 123 13.25 8.61 -10.12
C LEU A 123 13.42 7.96 -11.50
N ARG A 124 14.06 6.78 -11.54
CA ARG A 124 14.27 6.04 -12.79
C ARG A 124 12.96 5.67 -13.47
N SER A 125 11.91 5.35 -12.70
CA SER A 125 10.58 5.03 -13.25
C SER A 125 9.93 6.21 -14.00
N TYR A 126 10.35 7.44 -13.70
CA TYR A 126 9.96 8.67 -14.41
C TYR A 126 10.95 9.10 -15.49
N GLY A 127 12.01 8.32 -15.74
CA GLY A 127 13.08 8.67 -16.68
C GLY A 127 14.05 9.72 -16.15
N VAL A 128 14.10 9.93 -14.83
CA VAL A 128 15.07 10.82 -14.18
C VAL A 128 16.21 9.99 -13.61
N GLU A 129 17.44 10.27 -14.02
CA GLU A 129 18.60 9.56 -13.48
C GLU A 129 18.90 10.04 -12.05
N PRO A 130 19.03 9.13 -11.07
CA PRO A 130 19.50 9.47 -9.73
C PRO A 130 20.94 10.03 -9.76
N PRO A 131 21.34 10.74 -8.70
CA PRO A 131 22.69 11.28 -8.59
C PRO A 131 23.71 10.14 -8.57
N ALA A 132 24.86 10.36 -9.23
CA ALA A 132 25.97 9.41 -9.21
C ALA A 132 26.69 9.38 -7.85
N GLU A 133 26.62 10.48 -7.11
CA GLU A 133 27.21 10.62 -5.78
C GLU A 133 26.30 10.01 -4.71
N GLU A 134 26.88 9.33 -3.72
CA GLU A 134 26.14 8.73 -2.61
C GLU A 134 25.51 9.79 -1.67
N ALA A 135 26.13 10.97 -1.60
CA ALA A 135 25.72 12.09 -0.74
C ALA A 135 25.73 13.40 -1.55
N PRO A 136 24.75 13.58 -2.47
CA PRO A 136 24.64 14.80 -3.27
C PRO A 136 24.41 16.03 -2.40
N ASP A 137 24.95 17.17 -2.82
CA ASP A 137 24.74 18.43 -2.12
C ASP A 137 23.30 18.98 -2.28
N ALA A 138 22.99 20.04 -1.53
CA ALA A 138 21.68 20.67 -1.52
C ALA A 138 21.25 21.21 -2.90
N ALA A 139 22.19 21.69 -3.72
CA ALA A 139 21.89 22.23 -5.04
C ALA A 139 21.56 21.10 -6.02
N ALA A 140 22.33 20.01 -5.98
CA ALA A 140 22.08 18.79 -6.75
C ALA A 140 20.73 18.16 -6.39
N LEU A 141 20.39 18.06 -5.10
CA LEU A 141 19.09 17.55 -4.65
C LEU A 141 17.92 18.44 -5.11
N THR A 142 18.09 19.76 -5.10
CA THR A 142 17.07 20.70 -5.59
C THR A 142 16.86 20.54 -7.10
N ALA A 143 17.94 20.52 -7.89
CA ALA A 143 17.86 20.29 -9.33
C ALA A 143 17.24 18.93 -9.67
N LEU A 144 17.54 17.90 -8.88
CA LEU A 144 16.96 16.57 -9.04
C LEU A 144 15.44 16.59 -8.82
N ARG A 145 14.98 17.24 -7.75
CA ARG A 145 13.55 17.44 -7.46
C ARG A 145 12.86 18.19 -8.60
N ASP A 146 13.46 19.28 -9.10
CA ASP A 146 12.89 20.09 -10.17
C ASP A 146 12.72 19.28 -11.47
N ARG A 147 13.72 18.49 -11.86
CA ARG A 147 13.61 17.58 -13.01
C ARG A 147 12.50 16.55 -12.85
N LEU A 148 12.33 15.99 -11.66
CA LEU A 148 11.23 15.06 -11.38
C LEU A 148 9.88 15.78 -11.48
N PHE A 149 9.78 16.99 -10.94
CA PHE A 149 8.57 17.80 -11.00
C PHE A 149 8.15 18.10 -12.45
N ASP A 150 9.11 18.38 -13.34
CA ASP A 150 8.85 18.68 -14.76
C ASP A 150 8.25 17.50 -15.54
N VAL A 151 8.63 16.27 -15.19
CA VAL A 151 8.19 15.06 -15.91
C VAL A 151 7.02 14.33 -15.25
N MET A 152 6.82 14.54 -13.94
CA MET A 152 5.78 13.82 -13.18
C MET A 152 4.39 14.37 -13.53
N PRO A 153 3.43 13.51 -13.95
CA PRO A 153 2.07 13.93 -14.18
C PRO A 153 1.42 14.57 -12.94
N VAL A 154 0.74 15.70 -13.13
CA VAL A 154 -0.01 16.41 -12.06
C VAL A 154 -1.01 15.49 -11.35
N ALA A 155 -1.57 14.50 -12.06
CA ALA A 155 -2.47 13.53 -11.49
C ALA A 155 -1.83 12.70 -10.37
N HIS A 156 -0.52 12.41 -10.46
CA HIS A 156 0.20 11.67 -9.43
C HIS A 156 0.40 12.53 -8.17
N PHE A 157 0.78 13.80 -8.33
CA PHE A 157 0.90 14.73 -7.20
C PHE A 157 -0.43 14.87 -6.45
N ARG A 158 -1.53 15.09 -7.19
CA ARG A 158 -2.88 15.20 -6.62
C ARG A 158 -3.36 13.92 -5.93
N LEU A 159 -2.88 12.76 -6.38
CA LEU A 159 -3.16 11.48 -5.71
C LEU A 159 -2.50 11.45 -4.34
N LEU A 160 -1.20 11.79 -4.27
CA LEU A 160 -0.41 11.83 -3.03
C LEU A 160 -0.95 12.84 -2.00
N GLU A 161 -1.68 13.88 -2.43
CA GLU A 161 -2.33 14.84 -1.53
C GLU A 161 -3.65 14.33 -0.92
N ARG A 162 -4.19 13.23 -1.44
CA ARG A 162 -5.52 12.71 -1.06
C ARG A 162 -5.45 11.38 -0.32
N LEU A 163 -4.25 10.90 -0.04
CA LEU A 163 -4.04 9.67 0.70
C LEU A 163 -4.58 9.79 2.12
N GLU A 164 -5.16 8.71 2.61
CA GLU A 164 -5.81 8.63 3.91
C GLU A 164 -4.84 8.00 4.93
N SER A 165 -4.83 8.46 6.17
CA SER A 165 -3.99 7.82 7.20
C SER A 165 -4.64 6.58 7.81
N MET A 166 -5.97 6.48 7.73
CA MET A 166 -6.77 5.42 8.33
C MET A 166 -8.12 5.29 7.62
N VAL A 167 -8.57 4.05 7.44
CA VAL A 167 -9.91 3.73 6.91
C VAL A 167 -10.57 2.72 7.84
N CYS A 168 -11.81 2.98 8.25
CA CYS A 168 -12.62 2.03 9.02
C CYS A 168 -13.77 1.50 8.15
N VAL A 169 -13.95 0.18 8.11
CA VAL A 169 -15.08 -0.47 7.42
C VAL A 169 -15.58 -1.63 8.27
N GLY A 170 -16.78 -1.47 8.85
CA GLY A 170 -17.31 -2.43 9.80
C GLY A 170 -16.38 -2.62 11.01
N ASP A 171 -16.03 -3.87 11.31
CA ASP A 171 -15.15 -4.24 12.42
C ASP A 171 -13.65 -4.24 12.05
N TYR A 172 -13.30 -3.71 10.87
CA TYR A 172 -11.94 -3.64 10.37
C TYR A 172 -11.43 -2.20 10.30
N THR A 173 -10.19 -2.01 10.75
CA THR A 173 -9.44 -0.77 10.58
C THR A 173 -8.21 -1.04 9.73
N PHE A 174 -8.06 -0.25 8.68
CA PHE A 174 -6.94 -0.31 7.75
C PHE A 174 -6.03 0.88 8.02
N VAL A 175 -4.76 0.58 8.26
CA VAL A 175 -3.67 1.54 8.52
C VAL A 175 -2.42 1.02 7.81
N HIS A 176 -1.47 1.89 7.50
CA HIS A 176 -0.25 1.43 6.83
C HIS A 176 0.61 0.56 7.74
N ALA A 177 1.06 1.05 8.89
CA ALA A 177 1.97 0.33 9.77
C ALA A 177 1.27 -0.39 10.93
N GLY A 178 0.42 0.34 11.66
CA GLY A 178 -0.24 -0.20 12.85
C GLY A 178 -0.92 0.89 13.66
N VAL A 179 -1.32 0.54 14.89
CA VAL A 179 -1.93 1.47 15.84
C VAL A 179 -1.19 1.42 17.16
N ARG A 180 -1.01 2.57 17.82
CA ARG A 180 -0.41 2.63 19.15
C ARG A 180 -1.33 1.93 20.17
N PRO A 181 -0.87 0.88 20.87
CA PRO A 181 -1.70 0.20 21.85
C PRO A 181 -2.12 1.12 23.00
N GLY A 182 -3.35 0.90 23.50
CA GLY A 182 -3.92 1.71 24.59
C GLY A 182 -4.38 3.11 24.17
N VAL A 183 -4.18 3.51 22.91
CA VAL A 183 -4.70 4.75 22.34
C VAL A 183 -5.91 4.42 21.46
N SER A 184 -7.02 5.14 21.63
CA SER A 184 -8.22 4.93 20.82
C SER A 184 -7.95 5.28 19.35
N LEU A 185 -8.70 4.68 18.42
CA LEU A 185 -8.47 4.89 16.98
C LEU A 185 -8.54 6.38 16.58
N ARG A 186 -9.41 7.15 17.22
CA ARG A 186 -9.57 8.60 16.98
C ARG A 186 -8.43 9.45 17.51
N ALA A 187 -7.64 8.94 18.45
CA ALA A 187 -6.54 9.65 19.11
C ALA A 187 -5.16 9.21 18.59
N GLN A 188 -5.12 8.27 17.64
CA GLN A 188 -3.88 7.83 17.01
C GLN A 188 -3.15 8.99 16.35
N GLN A 189 -1.83 9.02 16.51
CA GLN A 189 -0.98 10.00 15.85
C GLN A 189 -0.59 9.51 14.47
N ARG A 190 -0.53 10.41 13.48
CA ARG A 190 -0.19 10.03 12.10
C ARG A 190 1.15 9.29 12.01
N ASP A 191 2.15 9.72 12.78
CA ASP A 191 3.46 9.06 12.76
C ASP A 191 3.39 7.61 13.24
N ASP A 192 2.53 7.29 14.22
CA ASP A 192 2.31 5.90 14.63
C ASP A 192 1.68 5.08 13.50
N LEU A 193 0.68 5.64 12.82
CA LEU A 193 -0.02 4.98 11.73
C LEU A 193 0.89 4.65 10.54
N LEU A 194 1.98 5.41 10.37
CA LEU A 194 2.93 5.26 9.27
C LEU A 194 4.19 4.49 9.66
N TRP A 195 4.62 4.49 10.92
CA TRP A 195 5.96 4.03 11.28
C TRP A 195 6.02 3.03 12.44
N ILE A 196 4.91 2.79 13.16
CA ILE A 196 4.96 1.90 14.33
C ILE A 196 5.31 0.46 13.90
N ARG A 197 6.15 -0.20 14.70
CA ARG A 197 6.56 -1.60 14.49
C ARG A 197 6.36 -2.41 15.75
N ASP A 198 7.44 -2.71 16.47
CA ASP A 198 7.49 -3.70 17.56
C ASP A 198 6.45 -3.41 18.65
N ASP A 199 6.28 -2.14 19.05
CA ASP A 199 5.25 -1.68 19.99
C ASP A 199 3.84 -2.18 19.62
N PHE A 200 3.51 -2.25 18.33
CA PHE A 200 2.24 -2.77 17.82
C PHE A 200 2.31 -4.27 17.51
N LEU A 201 3.41 -4.74 16.92
CA LEU A 201 3.55 -6.11 16.43
C LEU A 201 3.67 -7.13 17.55
N GLU A 202 4.22 -6.75 18.70
CA GLU A 202 4.42 -7.63 19.85
C GLU A 202 3.31 -7.48 20.89
N HIS A 203 2.42 -6.49 20.72
CA HIS A 203 1.38 -6.24 21.70
C HIS A 203 0.32 -7.36 21.72
N PRO A 204 0.07 -8.01 22.87
CA PRO A 204 -0.75 -9.21 22.92
C PRO A 204 -2.26 -8.94 22.90
N ARG A 205 -2.68 -7.69 23.16
CA ARG A 205 -4.12 -7.37 23.24
C ARG A 205 -4.64 -6.81 21.93
N PRO A 206 -5.87 -7.20 21.54
CA PRO A 206 -6.54 -6.63 20.38
C PRO A 206 -6.75 -5.12 20.53
N ALA A 207 -6.78 -4.42 19.41
CA ALA A 207 -7.33 -3.08 19.33
C ALA A 207 -8.87 -3.14 19.39
N GLU A 208 -9.51 -1.97 19.28
CA GLU A 208 -10.98 -1.83 19.21
C GLU A 208 -11.59 -2.59 18.02
N THR A 209 -10.79 -2.87 16.99
CA THR A 209 -11.16 -3.50 15.71
C THR A 209 -10.08 -4.49 15.26
N ILE A 210 -10.36 -5.30 14.25
CA ILE A 210 -9.33 -6.08 13.57
C ILE A 210 -8.48 -5.13 12.71
N VAL A 211 -7.19 -5.06 12.99
CA VAL A 211 -6.28 -4.16 12.27
C VAL A 211 -5.70 -4.86 11.05
N VAL A 212 -5.93 -4.31 9.86
CA VAL A 212 -5.32 -4.75 8.61
C VAL A 212 -4.21 -3.77 8.24
N HIS A 213 -3.00 -4.26 8.06
CA HIS A 213 -1.81 -3.41 7.88
C HIS A 213 -0.77 -3.99 6.93
N GLY A 214 0.14 -3.13 6.51
CA GLY A 214 1.31 -3.40 5.70
C GLY A 214 2.61 -3.15 6.47
N HIS A 215 3.56 -2.46 5.83
CA HIS A 215 4.81 -1.87 6.37
C HIS A 215 5.89 -2.84 6.87
N THR A 216 5.50 -3.87 7.63
CA THR A 216 6.43 -4.83 8.23
C THR A 216 6.14 -6.23 7.74
N TRP A 217 7.14 -6.81 7.10
CA TRP A 217 7.13 -8.16 6.57
C TRP A 217 8.36 -8.92 7.05
N ALA A 218 8.24 -10.25 7.14
CA ALA A 218 9.35 -11.15 7.50
C ALA A 218 9.48 -12.36 6.56
N SER A 219 8.48 -12.57 5.69
CA SER A 219 8.45 -13.67 4.73
C SER A 219 7.48 -13.37 3.59
N GLU A 220 7.42 -14.24 2.59
CA GLU A 220 6.40 -14.21 1.53
C GLU A 220 4.98 -14.58 2.02
N ARG A 221 4.79 -14.91 3.31
CA ARG A 221 3.49 -15.28 3.87
C ARG A 221 2.87 -14.12 4.65
N PRO A 222 1.56 -13.85 4.49
CA PRO A 222 0.87 -12.87 5.32
C PRO A 222 0.71 -13.36 6.75
N VAL A 223 0.51 -12.43 7.67
CA VAL A 223 0.23 -12.72 9.08
C VAL A 223 -1.27 -12.69 9.31
N LEU A 224 -1.86 -13.79 9.78
CA LEU A 224 -3.29 -13.90 10.07
C LEU A 224 -3.52 -14.23 11.56
N LEU A 225 -3.74 -13.20 12.35
CA LEU A 225 -4.11 -13.31 13.76
C LEU A 225 -5.56 -12.85 13.97
N PRO A 226 -6.26 -13.31 15.02
CA PRO A 226 -7.66 -12.93 15.26
C PRO A 226 -7.93 -11.44 15.36
N HIS A 227 -6.90 -10.64 15.69
CA HIS A 227 -7.00 -9.19 15.91
C HIS A 227 -6.13 -8.37 14.96
N ARG A 228 -5.34 -9.03 14.10
CA ARG A 228 -4.36 -8.38 13.23
C ARG A 228 -4.14 -9.19 11.96
N ILE A 229 -4.19 -8.53 10.82
CA ILE A 229 -3.89 -9.11 9.51
C ILE A 229 -2.79 -8.27 8.86
N GLY A 230 -1.60 -8.85 8.69
CA GLY A 230 -0.47 -8.24 8.00
C GLY A 230 -0.40 -8.72 6.56
N LEU A 231 -0.55 -7.82 5.59
CA LEU A 231 -0.57 -8.14 4.16
C LEU A 231 0.73 -7.80 3.42
N ASP A 232 1.66 -7.10 4.07
CA ASP A 232 2.98 -6.90 3.47
C ASP A 232 3.75 -8.22 3.44
N THR A 233 4.11 -8.63 2.23
CA THR A 233 4.90 -9.84 1.95
C THR A 233 6.21 -9.50 1.24
N GLY A 234 6.63 -8.23 1.28
CA GLY A 234 7.88 -7.75 0.73
C GLY A 234 7.93 -7.82 -0.79
N ALA A 235 6.89 -7.37 -1.50
CA ALA A 235 6.71 -7.63 -2.94
C ALA A 235 7.94 -7.28 -3.81
N TYR A 236 8.66 -6.21 -3.50
CA TYR A 236 9.85 -5.79 -4.25
C TYR A 236 11.05 -6.75 -4.07
N GLU A 237 11.09 -7.49 -2.96
CA GLU A 237 12.19 -8.38 -2.59
C GLU A 237 11.83 -9.85 -2.85
N THR A 238 10.62 -10.26 -2.42
CA THR A 238 10.16 -11.65 -2.51
C THR A 238 9.51 -11.98 -3.85
N GLY A 239 9.10 -10.96 -4.62
CA GLY A 239 8.28 -11.14 -5.81
C GLY A 239 6.86 -11.62 -5.49
N VAL A 240 6.37 -11.35 -4.27
CA VAL A 240 5.03 -11.75 -3.82
C VAL A 240 4.26 -10.55 -3.29
N LEU A 241 3.19 -10.16 -3.99
CA LEU A 241 2.24 -9.15 -3.53
C LEU A 241 0.94 -9.81 -3.07
N THR A 242 0.45 -9.42 -1.90
CA THR A 242 -0.71 -10.07 -1.26
C THR A 242 -1.94 -9.17 -1.25
N ALA A 243 -3.08 -9.75 -1.60
CA ALA A 243 -4.40 -9.19 -1.42
C ALA A 243 -5.22 -10.03 -0.43
N LEU A 244 -6.18 -9.36 0.20
CA LEU A 244 -7.20 -9.92 1.06
C LEU A 244 -8.57 -9.60 0.48
N ARG A 245 -9.48 -10.58 0.50
CA ARG A 245 -10.93 -10.36 0.41
C ARG A 245 -11.57 -10.69 1.75
N ILE A 246 -12.52 -9.85 2.15
CA ILE A 246 -13.35 -10.05 3.33
C ILE A 246 -14.80 -10.05 2.86
N ASP A 247 -15.52 -11.14 3.15
CA ASP A 247 -16.94 -11.28 2.84
C ASP A 247 -17.67 -12.08 3.94
N ARG A 248 -18.93 -12.46 3.69
CA ARG A 248 -19.75 -13.23 4.63
C ARG A 248 -19.27 -14.69 4.77
N ASP A 249 -18.51 -15.21 3.81
CA ASP A 249 -17.98 -16.57 3.79
C ASP A 249 -16.61 -16.68 4.49
N GLY A 250 -15.95 -15.54 4.74
CA GLY A 250 -14.73 -15.46 5.52
C GLY A 250 -13.67 -14.56 4.88
N LEU A 251 -12.42 -15.01 4.98
CA LEU A 251 -11.25 -14.35 4.40
C LEU A 251 -10.74 -15.17 3.22
N ALA A 252 -10.34 -14.49 2.14
CA ALA A 252 -9.54 -15.11 1.08
C ALA A 252 -8.25 -14.31 0.88
N ILE A 253 -7.12 -15.01 0.95
CA ILE A 253 -5.80 -14.47 0.64
C ILE A 253 -5.48 -14.81 -0.80
N VAL A 254 -5.06 -13.81 -1.57
CA VAL A 254 -4.64 -13.98 -2.96
C VAL A 254 -3.27 -13.37 -3.15
N GLN A 255 -2.32 -14.17 -3.58
CA GLN A 255 -0.94 -13.74 -3.79
C GLN A 255 -0.62 -13.73 -5.27
N ALA A 256 -0.23 -12.57 -5.78
CA ALA A 256 0.40 -12.44 -7.09
C ALA A 256 1.88 -12.77 -6.95
N VAL A 257 2.35 -13.71 -7.75
CA VAL A 257 3.74 -14.23 -7.69
C VAL A 257 4.34 -14.20 -9.08
N VAL A 258 5.60 -13.76 -9.21
CA VAL A 258 6.37 -13.91 -10.45
C VAL A 258 6.51 -15.39 -10.78
N GLY A 259 6.05 -15.80 -11.96
CA GLY A 259 6.29 -17.14 -12.50
C GLY A 259 7.78 -17.37 -12.69
N GLY A 260 8.29 -18.44 -12.08
CA GLY A 260 9.64 -18.95 -12.32
C GLY A 260 9.79 -19.62 -13.69
#